data_AF-A0ABD5DF33-F1
#
_entry.id   AF-A0ABD5DF33-F1
#
_cell.length_a   1.000
_cell.length_b   1.000
_cell.length_c   1.000
_cell.angle_alpha   90.00
_cell.angle_beta   90.00
_cell.angle_gamma   90.00
#
_symmetry.space_group_name_H-M   'P 1'
#
loop_
_entity.id
_entity.type
_entity.pdbx_description
1 polymer ?
#
loop_
_entity_poly.entity_id
_entity_poly.type
_entity_poly.pdbx_seq_one_letter_code
_entity_poly.pdbx_strand_id
1 'polypeptide(L)'
;QQLIDLFDSCFAEEFNTRLIKGDDEPIYLPADDETPYHRIVFAHGFFASALHEISHWCVAGKARREQVDFGYWYCPDGRDAMTQSQFEDVEGKPQAFEWLFCVAAGFPFNVSCDNLEGDVEPDRIAFQRWVHA
;
A
#
# COMPACT_ATOMS: atom_id res chain seq x y z
N GLN A 1 -12.24 7.23 -9.01
CA GLN A 1 -13.56 7.58 -8.45
C GLN A 1 -14.25 6.36 -7.82
N GLN A 2 -14.59 5.31 -8.58
CA GLN A 2 -15.32 4.15 -8.06
C GLN A 2 -14.72 3.53 -6.78
N LEU A 3 -13.40 3.35 -6.73
CA LEU A 3 -12.72 2.78 -5.56
C LEU A 3 -12.75 3.71 -4.34
N ILE A 4 -12.71 5.04 -4.56
CA ILE A 4 -12.86 6.04 -3.49
C ILE A 4 -14.26 5.95 -2.91
N ASP A 5 -15.28 5.98 -3.76
CA ASP A 5 -16.68 5.91 -3.32
C ASP A 5 -16.96 4.61 -2.55
N LEU A 6 -16.42 3.49 -3.03
CA LEU A 6 -16.54 2.19 -2.38
C LEU A 6 -15.81 2.17 -1.03
N PHE A 7 -14.55 2.59 -0.99
CA PHE A 7 -13.76 2.62 0.24
C PHE A 7 -14.42 3.51 1.31
N ASP A 8 -14.80 4.73 0.95
CA ASP A 8 -15.44 5.67 1.87
C ASP A 8 -16.79 5.12 2.37
N SER A 9 -17.57 4.44 1.52
CA SER A 9 -18.81 3.78 1.94
C SER A 9 -18.60 2.66 2.95
N CYS A 10 -17.44 1.99 2.92
CA CYS A 10 -17.10 0.90 3.82
C CYS A 10 -16.47 1.39 5.13
N PHE A 11 -15.65 2.44 5.08
CA PHE A 11 -14.71 2.75 6.17
C PHE A 11 -14.75 4.19 6.69
N ALA A 12 -15.42 5.13 6.01
CA ALA A 12 -15.43 6.52 6.46
C ALA A 12 -16.19 6.70 7.78
N GLU A 13 -17.26 5.95 8.02
CA GLU A 13 -18.04 6.04 9.27
C GLU A 13 -17.38 5.26 10.42
N GLU A 14 -17.10 3.97 10.21
CA GLU A 14 -16.60 3.08 11.27
C GLU A 14 -15.13 3.35 11.64
N PHE A 15 -14.28 3.67 10.65
CA PHE A 15 -12.84 3.83 10.84
C PHE A 15 -12.36 5.26 10.66
N ASN A 16 -13.26 6.22 10.42
CA ASN A 16 -12.92 7.63 10.18
C ASN A 16 -11.82 7.80 9.11
N THR A 17 -11.77 6.92 8.11
CA THR A 17 -10.70 6.89 7.10
C THR A 17 -11.29 7.06 5.72
N ARG A 18 -10.66 7.89 4.89
CA ARG A 18 -11.06 8.15 3.50
C ARG A 18 -9.92 7.90 2.53
N LEU A 19 -10.27 7.54 1.30
CA LEU A 19 -9.32 7.37 0.21
C LEU A 19 -9.22 8.64 -0.64
N ILE A 20 -8.01 9.18 -0.77
CA ILE A 20 -7.77 10.46 -1.42
C ILE A 20 -6.86 10.25 -2.63
N LYS A 21 -7.27 10.77 -3.78
CA LYS A 21 -6.37 10.85 -4.94
C LYS A 21 -5.33 11.94 -4.69
N GLY A 22 -4.07 11.55 -4.60
CA GLY A 22 -2.92 12.45 -4.61
C GLY A 22 -2.33 12.63 -6.01
N ASP A 23 -1.28 13.42 -6.07
CA ASP A 23 -0.54 13.72 -7.30
C ASP A 23 0.74 12.88 -7.36
N ASP A 24 1.66 13.08 -6.39
CA ASP A 24 3.02 12.54 -6.44
C ASP A 24 3.22 11.25 -5.62
N GLU A 25 3.50 11.38 -4.31
CA GLU A 25 3.85 10.26 -3.44
C GLU A 25 2.62 9.75 -2.68
N PRO A 26 2.49 8.42 -2.52
CA PRO A 26 1.50 7.86 -1.61
C PRO A 26 1.87 8.21 -0.16
N ILE A 27 0.86 8.43 0.69
CA ILE A 27 1.08 8.68 2.11
C ILE A 27 -0.18 8.40 2.91
N TYR A 28 -0.01 7.79 4.09
CA TYR A 28 -1.05 7.78 5.11
C TYR A 28 -0.92 8.97 6.06
N LEU A 29 -2.00 9.74 6.21
CA LEU A 29 -2.08 10.87 7.12
C LEU A 29 -3.17 10.62 8.17
N PRO A 30 -2.85 10.58 9.47
CA PRO A 30 -3.88 10.49 10.48
C PRO A 30 -4.75 11.76 10.51
N ALA A 31 -5.92 11.64 11.15
CA ALA A 31 -6.75 12.80 11.47
C ALA A 31 -5.97 13.77 12.36
N ASP A 32 -6.14 15.06 12.10
CA ASP A 32 -5.51 16.15 12.83
C ASP A 32 -6.51 17.31 13.03
N ASP A 33 -6.06 18.41 13.62
CA ASP A 33 -6.91 19.58 13.90
C ASP A 33 -7.42 20.28 12.63
N GLU A 34 -6.73 20.13 11.50
CA GLU A 34 -7.12 20.72 10.21
C GLU A 34 -8.07 19.81 9.43
N THR A 35 -7.84 18.50 9.51
CA THR A 35 -8.61 17.46 8.81
C THR A 35 -9.06 16.38 9.80
N PRO A 36 -10.34 16.35 10.21
CA PRO A 36 -10.82 15.49 11.29
C PRO A 36 -11.06 14.02 10.85
N TYR A 37 -10.38 13.55 9.80
CA TYR A 37 -10.44 12.18 9.30
C TYR A 37 -9.07 11.72 8.77
N HIS A 38 -8.80 10.42 8.91
CA HIS A 38 -7.60 9.79 8.36
C HIS A 38 -7.68 9.75 6.83
N ARG A 39 -6.54 9.86 6.17
CA ARG A 39 -6.43 9.90 4.70
C ARG A 39 -5.42 8.85 4.26
N ILE A 40 -5.87 7.98 3.36
CA ILE A 40 -4.99 7.15 2.54
C ILE A 40 -4.83 7.91 1.22
N VAL A 41 -3.67 8.52 0.98
CA VAL A 41 -3.39 9.25 -0.25
C VAL A 41 -2.66 8.32 -1.21
N PHE A 42 -3.20 8.11 -2.40
CA PHE A 42 -2.57 7.26 -3.43
C PHE A 42 -2.12 8.08 -4.64
N ALA A 43 -1.06 7.62 -5.30
CA ALA A 43 -0.34 8.37 -6.32
C ALA A 43 -1.02 8.37 -7.69
N HIS A 44 -0.87 9.47 -8.44
CA HIS A 44 -1.20 9.63 -9.87
C HIS A 44 -2.63 9.26 -10.31
N GLY A 45 -3.55 9.01 -9.39
CA GLY A 45 -4.89 8.52 -9.73
C GLY A 45 -4.92 7.09 -10.30
N PHE A 46 -3.85 6.30 -10.13
CA PHE A 46 -3.79 4.95 -10.64
C PHE A 46 -4.55 3.96 -9.76
N PHE A 47 -5.34 3.08 -10.40
CA PHE A 47 -6.15 2.09 -9.70
C PHE A 47 -5.30 1.09 -8.91
N ALA A 48 -4.18 0.63 -9.49
CA ALA A 48 -3.24 -0.25 -8.81
C ALA A 48 -2.63 0.41 -7.56
N SER A 49 -2.18 1.67 -7.67
CA SER A 49 -1.66 2.42 -6.51
C SER A 49 -2.71 2.51 -5.40
N ALA A 50 -3.97 2.83 -5.73
CA ALA A 50 -5.04 2.86 -4.74
C ALA A 50 -5.26 1.50 -4.03
N LEU A 51 -5.24 0.39 -4.78
CA LEU A 51 -5.35 -0.95 -4.18
C LEU A 51 -4.17 -1.29 -3.29
N HIS A 52 -2.96 -0.90 -3.70
CA HIS A 52 -1.74 -1.08 -2.94
C HIS A 52 -1.82 -0.35 -1.59
N GLU A 53 -2.18 0.94 -1.59
CA GLU A 53 -2.31 1.73 -0.34
C GLU A 53 -3.41 1.21 0.59
N ILE A 54 -4.54 0.78 0.04
CA ILE A 54 -5.60 0.13 0.83
C ILE A 54 -5.06 -1.15 1.49
N SER A 55 -4.22 -1.90 0.79
CA SER A 55 -3.64 -3.13 1.31
C SER A 55 -2.68 -2.87 2.47
N HIS A 56 -1.82 -1.85 2.36
CA HIS A 56 -1.01 -1.39 3.48
C HIS A 56 -1.87 -0.99 4.68
N TRP A 57 -2.92 -0.20 4.45
CA TRP A 57 -3.84 0.19 5.51
C TRP A 57 -4.52 -1.01 6.18
N CYS A 58 -4.95 -2.02 5.41
CA CYS A 58 -5.56 -3.24 5.93
C CYS A 58 -4.60 -4.03 6.85
N VAL A 59 -3.30 -4.09 6.51
CA VAL A 59 -2.27 -4.76 7.31
C VAL A 59 -1.87 -3.93 8.54
N ALA A 60 -1.88 -2.60 8.41
CA ALA A 60 -1.56 -1.69 9.51
C ALA A 60 -2.63 -1.75 10.62
N GLY A 61 -2.23 -2.20 11.81
CA GLY A 61 -3.12 -2.22 12.98
C GLY A 61 -3.44 -0.82 13.53
N LYS A 62 -4.38 -0.74 14.50
CA LYS A 62 -4.86 0.53 15.07
C LYS A 62 -3.74 1.50 15.51
N ALA A 63 -2.76 1.02 16.28
CA ALA A 63 -1.64 1.85 16.75
C ALA A 63 -0.74 2.38 15.63
N ARG A 64 -0.68 1.67 14.49
CA ARG A 64 0.05 2.10 13.30
C ARG A 64 -0.74 3.17 12.54
N ARG A 65 -2.06 3.04 12.47
CA ARG A 65 -2.99 4.04 11.88
C ARG A 65 -3.07 5.36 12.67
N GLU A 66 -2.34 5.51 13.77
CA GLU A 66 -2.17 6.78 14.49
C GLU A 66 -0.89 7.52 14.08
N GLN A 67 -0.06 6.93 13.21
CA GLN A 67 1.23 7.49 12.79
C GLN A 67 1.20 7.82 11.29
N VAL A 68 1.91 8.90 10.91
CA VAL A 68 2.15 9.23 9.51
C VAL A 68 2.85 8.05 8.83
N ASP A 69 2.35 7.67 7.66
CA ASP A 69 2.80 6.53 6.87
C ASP A 69 2.95 5.22 7.66
N PHE A 70 2.00 5.02 8.59
CA PHE A 70 1.98 3.90 9.52
C PHE A 70 3.23 3.78 10.42
N GLY A 71 4.08 4.81 10.46
CA GLY A 71 5.39 4.76 11.12
C GLY A 71 6.37 3.77 10.48
N TYR A 72 6.21 3.47 9.19
CA TYR A 72 7.24 2.79 8.41
C TYR A 72 8.35 3.76 8.02
N TRP A 73 9.53 3.22 7.73
CA TRP A 73 10.69 3.98 7.33
C TRP A 73 10.72 3.98 5.81
N TYR A 74 10.91 5.15 5.20
CA TYR A 74 11.12 5.23 3.76
C TYR A 74 12.45 4.55 3.39
N CYS A 75 12.39 3.57 2.50
CA CYS A 75 13.56 2.88 1.97
C CYS A 75 13.60 3.08 0.45
N PRO A 76 14.43 4.02 -0.05
CA PRO A 76 14.48 4.31 -1.48
C PRO A 76 14.99 3.12 -2.30
N ASP A 77 14.81 3.22 -3.61
CA ASP A 77 15.44 2.35 -4.61
C ASP A 77 16.97 2.32 -4.46
N GLY A 78 17.63 1.32 -5.04
CA GLY A 78 19.07 1.11 -4.89
C GLY A 78 19.43 0.18 -3.73
N ARG A 79 18.52 -0.74 -3.35
CA ARG A 79 18.70 -1.64 -2.19
C ARG A 79 19.68 -2.76 -2.50
N ASP A 80 20.52 -3.09 -1.53
CA ASP A 80 21.31 -4.32 -1.54
C ASP A 80 20.44 -5.56 -1.27
N ALA A 81 21.00 -6.77 -1.40
CA ALA A 81 20.27 -8.01 -1.19
C ALA A 81 19.65 -8.14 0.21
N MET A 82 20.33 -7.63 1.24
CA MET A 82 19.86 -7.74 2.62
C MET A 82 18.69 -6.79 2.86
N THR A 83 18.81 -5.54 2.41
CA THR A 83 17.75 -4.54 2.50
C THR A 83 16.54 -4.91 1.64
N GLN A 84 16.78 -5.46 0.43
CA GLN A 84 15.69 -5.96 -0.43
C GLN A 84 14.94 -7.12 0.24
N SER A 85 15.63 -8.05 0.89
CA SER A 85 14.96 -9.14 1.63
C SER A 85 14.10 -8.62 2.78
N GLN A 86 14.56 -7.58 3.51
CA GLN A 86 13.78 -6.96 4.58
C GLN A 86 12.56 -6.21 4.05
N PHE A 87 12.70 -5.57 2.89
CA PHE A 87 11.59 -4.94 2.18
C PHE A 87 10.55 -5.99 1.76
N GLU A 88 10.99 -7.09 1.15
CA GLU A 88 10.10 -8.17 0.73
C GLU A 88 9.33 -8.76 1.93
N ASP A 89 9.98 -9.00 3.07
CA ASP A 89 9.34 -9.49 4.29
C ASP A 89 8.17 -8.62 4.78
N VAL A 90 8.25 -7.29 4.59
CA VAL A 90 7.17 -6.36 4.99
C VAL A 90 6.11 -6.19 3.90
N GLU A 91 6.48 -6.36 2.63
CA GLU A 91 5.61 -6.17 1.46
C GLU A 91 4.68 -7.33 1.14
N GLY A 92 4.98 -8.56 1.56
CA GLY A 92 4.17 -9.70 1.10
C GLY A 92 2.74 -9.69 1.57
N LYS A 93 2.51 -9.29 2.82
CA LYS A 93 1.13 -9.22 3.33
C LYS A 93 0.34 -8.13 2.59
N PRO A 94 0.84 -6.89 2.44
CA PRO A 94 0.24 -5.90 1.55
C PRO A 94 -0.02 -6.46 0.15
N GLN A 95 0.96 -7.05 -0.52
CA GLN A 95 0.78 -7.53 -1.90
C GLN A 95 -0.15 -8.76 -2.01
N ALA A 96 -0.28 -9.57 -0.95
CA ALA A 96 -1.27 -10.63 -0.89
C ALA A 96 -2.71 -10.07 -0.78
N PHE A 97 -2.90 -9.03 0.02
CA PHE A 97 -4.17 -8.30 0.07
C PHE A 97 -4.47 -7.60 -1.26
N GLU A 98 -3.46 -6.99 -1.87
CA GLU A 98 -3.59 -6.34 -3.19
C GLU A 98 -4.01 -7.35 -4.25
N TRP A 99 -3.42 -8.54 -4.24
CA TRP A 99 -3.81 -9.63 -5.12
C TRP A 99 -5.28 -10.04 -4.92
N LEU A 100 -5.73 -10.22 -3.67
CA LEU A 100 -7.12 -10.54 -3.37
C LEU A 100 -8.08 -9.45 -3.86
N PHE A 101 -7.75 -8.18 -3.68
CA PHE A 101 -8.57 -7.07 -4.16
C PHE A 101 -8.58 -6.98 -5.69
N CYS A 102 -7.45 -7.20 -6.34
CA CYS A 102 -7.35 -7.29 -7.79
C CYS A 102 -8.28 -8.39 -8.33
N VAL A 103 -8.24 -9.58 -7.74
CA VAL A 103 -9.12 -10.70 -8.12
C VAL A 103 -10.59 -10.34 -7.91
N ALA A 104 -10.95 -9.76 -6.76
CA ALA A 104 -12.32 -9.36 -6.45
C ALA A 104 -12.86 -8.27 -7.40
N ALA A 105 -11.98 -7.36 -7.84
CA ALA A 105 -12.30 -6.29 -8.78
C ALA A 105 -12.23 -6.70 -10.26
N GLY A 106 -11.75 -7.91 -10.57
CA GLY A 106 -11.46 -8.32 -11.95
C GLY A 106 -10.33 -7.52 -12.61
N PHE A 107 -9.38 -7.01 -11.81
CA PHE A 107 -8.23 -6.21 -12.24
C PHE A 107 -6.96 -7.06 -12.26
N PRO A 108 -6.05 -6.91 -13.24
CA PRO A 108 -4.82 -7.69 -13.29
C PRO A 108 -3.82 -7.29 -12.20
N PHE A 109 -3.42 -8.25 -11.39
CA PHE A 109 -2.38 -8.06 -10.38
C PHE A 109 -0.98 -8.28 -10.97
N ASN A 110 -0.03 -7.45 -10.55
CA ASN A 110 1.39 -7.61 -10.84
C ASN A 110 2.19 -7.37 -9.57
N VAL A 111 2.94 -8.39 -9.13
CA VAL A 111 3.85 -8.23 -7.99
C VAL A 111 4.91 -7.16 -8.30
N SER A 112 5.18 -6.31 -7.31
CA SER A 112 6.20 -5.24 -7.39
C SER A 112 7.34 -5.55 -6.42
N CYS A 113 8.56 -5.68 -6.94
CA CYS A 113 9.76 -5.81 -6.10
C CYS A 113 10.42 -4.45 -5.82
N ASP A 114 9.97 -3.40 -6.52
CA ASP A 114 10.29 -1.99 -6.30
C ASP A 114 11.79 -1.66 -6.13
N ASN A 115 12.66 -2.28 -6.94
CA ASN A 115 14.12 -2.09 -6.86
C ASN A 115 14.72 -2.00 -8.28
N LEU A 116 14.54 -0.87 -8.97
CA LEU A 116 14.97 -0.68 -10.37
C LEU A 116 16.45 -0.30 -10.48
N GLU A 117 16.98 0.41 -9.48
CA GLU A 117 18.37 0.88 -9.41
C GLU A 117 19.24 0.05 -8.44
N GLY A 118 18.70 -1.06 -7.92
CA GLY A 118 19.40 -1.95 -7.00
C GLY A 118 20.60 -2.68 -7.60
N ASP A 119 21.56 -3.01 -6.74
CA ASP A 119 22.73 -3.85 -7.08
C ASP A 119 22.36 -5.32 -7.37
N VAL A 120 21.09 -5.69 -7.16
CA VAL A 120 20.55 -7.03 -7.34
C VAL A 120 19.21 -7.00 -8.06
N GLU A 121 19.03 -7.90 -9.02
CA GLU A 121 17.71 -8.15 -9.60
C GLU A 121 16.88 -9.04 -8.67
N PRO A 122 15.71 -8.57 -8.18
CA PRO A 122 14.85 -9.37 -7.32
C PRO A 122 14.29 -10.62 -8.03
N ASP A 123 14.19 -11.75 -7.32
CA ASP A 123 13.50 -12.93 -7.85
C ASP A 123 11.98 -12.74 -7.78
N ARG A 124 11.45 -12.06 -8.80
CA ARG A 124 10.03 -11.75 -8.93
C ARG A 124 9.14 -13.00 -8.88
N ILE A 125 9.62 -14.14 -9.37
CA ILE A 125 8.83 -15.39 -9.41
C ILE A 125 8.75 -15.99 -8.00
N ALA A 126 9.87 -16.03 -7.28
CA ALA A 126 9.88 -16.47 -5.89
C ALA A 126 8.99 -15.57 -5.02
N PHE A 127 9.12 -14.25 -5.18
CA PHE A 127 8.32 -13.28 -4.45
C PHE A 127 6.82 -13.43 -4.75
N GLN A 128 6.44 -13.56 -6.02
CA GLN A 128 5.03 -13.81 -6.40
C GLN A 128 4.49 -15.12 -5.80
N ARG A 129 5.30 -16.18 -5.76
CA ARG A 129 4.88 -17.46 -5.15
C ARG A 129 4.62 -17.30 -3.66
N TRP A 130 5.43 -16.51 -2.96
CA TRP A 130 5.23 -16.24 -1.55
C TRP A 130 3.97 -15.40 -1.31
N VAL A 131 3.71 -14.38 -2.12
CA VAL A 131 2.48 -13.57 -2.09
C VAL A 131 1.22 -14.44 -2.31
N HIS A 132 1.31 -15.49 -3.10
CA HIS A 132 0.20 -16.41 -3.39
C HIS A 132 0.05 -17.59 -2.41
N ALA A 133 0.98 -17.79 -1.48
CA ALA A 133 1.03 -18.95 -0.58
C ALA A 133 0.10 -18.80 0.63
#